data_AF-A0A8T6GC05-F1
#
_entry.id   AF-A0A8T6GC05-F1
#
_cell.length_a   1.000
_cell.length_b   1.000
_cell.length_c   1.000
_cell.angle_alpha   90.00
_cell.angle_beta   90.00
_cell.angle_gamma   90.00
#
_symmetry.space_group_name_H-M   'P 1'
#
loop_
_entity.id
_entity.type
_entity.pdbx_description
1 polymer ?
#
loop_
_entity_poly.entity_id
_entity_poly.type
_entity_poly.pdbx_seq_one_letter_code
_entity_poly.pdbx_strand_id
1 'polypeptide(L)'
;MAARSRGKVRPNPVGRQRLPRARQPRRAGTRHRRPADVQRRGALRDACGNIGTVTTIDDGLIAIGVVVAAYLWGGIPTAYLAARIVAGIDIRSYGSGNVGASNALVQLGAKAGVAIGLFDLIGKGILPVLLIRALDASLAVQVAAALAAVAGHNWSPYLRFTGGRGVSVAGGVILAFALWHEAAISTILIVALGRLAFKDTGLFTLIAMVALPVTAFSLGALSIADRPLEIVLLSALICAILVAKRLTANWERPTAEQPVIETLLCRILWDRDVRHRQSWTERMPSADASDNDTPAADTSEAADR
;
A
#
# COMPACT_ATOMS: atom_id res chain seq x y z
N MET A 1 45.31 -27.11 -60.88
CA MET A 1 45.76 -28.19 -61.80
C MET A 1 46.68 -29.12 -61.00
N ALA A 2 46.55 -30.43 -61.18
CA ALA A 2 47.28 -31.55 -60.55
C ALA A 2 46.71 -32.14 -59.24
N ALA A 3 46.19 -33.37 -59.40
CA ALA A 3 45.69 -34.30 -58.40
C ALA A 3 46.81 -35.19 -57.84
N ARG A 4 46.59 -35.78 -56.65
CA ARG A 4 47.18 -37.02 -56.08
C ARG A 4 46.64 -37.16 -54.64
N SER A 5 46.39 -38.31 -54.03
CA SER A 5 46.04 -39.67 -54.44
C SER A 5 45.55 -40.35 -53.15
N ARG A 6 44.49 -41.17 -53.24
CA ARG A 6 43.84 -41.87 -52.14
C ARG A 6 44.77 -42.92 -51.48
N GLY A 7 44.81 -42.93 -50.14
CA GLY A 7 45.26 -44.07 -49.33
C GLY A 7 44.11 -44.63 -48.50
N LYS A 8 43.58 -45.80 -48.89
CA LYS A 8 42.60 -46.59 -48.14
C LYS A 8 43.32 -47.35 -47.02
N VAL A 9 42.86 -47.24 -45.77
CA VAL A 9 43.17 -48.20 -44.70
C VAL A 9 41.88 -48.94 -44.34
N ARG A 10 41.95 -50.27 -44.38
CA ARG A 10 40.86 -51.22 -44.11
C ARG A 10 40.62 -51.38 -42.59
N PRO A 11 39.42 -51.81 -42.17
CA PRO A 11 39.06 -51.94 -40.76
C PRO A 11 39.63 -53.23 -40.14
N ASN A 12 39.97 -53.18 -38.86
CA ASN A 12 40.41 -54.32 -38.06
C ASN A 12 39.21 -54.97 -37.34
N PRO A 13 39.02 -56.30 -37.33
CA PRO A 13 37.85 -56.94 -36.76
C PRO A 13 38.05 -57.41 -35.30
N VAL A 14 36.99 -57.23 -34.50
CA VAL A 14 36.49 -58.11 -33.43
C VAL A 14 37.40 -58.38 -32.23
N GLY A 15 37.10 -57.70 -31.12
CA GLY A 15 37.32 -58.19 -29.75
C GLY A 15 35.98 -58.36 -29.04
N ARG A 16 35.47 -59.60 -28.95
CA ARG A 16 34.27 -59.96 -28.18
C ARG A 16 34.54 -59.78 -26.68
N GLN A 17 34.04 -58.70 -26.08
CA GLN A 17 33.95 -58.61 -24.62
C GLN A 17 32.68 -59.33 -24.13
N ARG A 18 32.89 -60.28 -23.21
CA ARG A 18 31.85 -61.09 -22.56
C ARG A 18 31.01 -60.20 -21.64
N LEU A 19 29.70 -60.15 -21.87
CA LEU A 19 28.73 -59.56 -20.95
C LEU A 19 28.70 -60.36 -19.63
N PRO A 20 28.79 -59.71 -18.45
CA PRO A 20 28.58 -60.38 -17.18
C PRO A 20 27.10 -60.77 -17.01
N ARG A 21 26.88 -62.04 -16.63
CA ARG A 21 25.56 -62.62 -16.33
C ARG A 21 24.84 -61.82 -15.25
N ALA A 22 23.61 -61.38 -15.54
CA ALA A 22 22.71 -60.78 -14.58
C ALA A 22 22.44 -61.74 -13.41
N ARG A 23 22.79 -61.32 -12.18
CA ARG A 23 22.35 -61.99 -10.95
C ARG A 23 20.86 -61.73 -10.77
N GLN A 24 20.06 -62.79 -10.68
CA GLN A 24 18.65 -62.71 -10.29
C GLN A 24 18.54 -62.12 -8.87
N PRO A 25 17.62 -61.17 -8.61
CA PRO A 25 17.38 -60.69 -7.26
C PRO A 25 16.70 -61.78 -6.43
N ARG A 26 17.32 -62.15 -5.31
CA ARG A 26 16.70 -62.97 -4.26
C ARG A 26 15.43 -62.26 -3.78
N ARG A 27 14.30 -62.98 -3.81
CA ARG A 27 13.01 -62.53 -3.26
C ARG A 27 13.20 -62.16 -1.79
N ALA A 28 13.11 -60.86 -1.48
CA ALA A 28 12.96 -60.39 -0.12
C ALA A 28 11.57 -60.79 0.37
N GLY A 29 11.52 -61.63 1.41
CA GLY A 29 10.26 -62.02 2.04
C GLY A 29 9.52 -60.78 2.55
N THR A 30 8.31 -60.57 2.06
CA THR A 30 7.37 -59.59 2.57
C THR A 30 6.97 -60.00 3.98
N ARG A 31 7.67 -59.47 5.00
CA ARG A 31 7.13 -59.49 6.37
C ARG A 31 5.84 -58.68 6.36
N HIS A 32 4.70 -59.36 6.36
CA HIS A 32 3.40 -58.75 6.62
C HIS A 32 3.49 -57.98 7.94
N ARG A 33 3.48 -56.64 7.87
CA ARG A 33 3.36 -55.80 9.05
C ARG A 33 1.99 -56.08 9.66
N ARG A 34 1.97 -56.40 10.96
CA ARG A 34 0.72 -56.66 11.69
C ARG A 34 -0.13 -55.38 11.66
N PRO A 35 -1.44 -55.47 11.37
CA PRO A 35 -2.32 -54.29 11.23
C PRO A 35 -2.34 -53.40 12.48
N ALA A 36 -2.09 -53.96 13.68
CA ALA A 36 -1.98 -53.22 14.93
C ALA A 36 -0.86 -52.16 14.96
N ASP A 37 0.26 -52.39 14.27
CA ASP A 37 1.39 -51.43 14.22
C ASP A 37 1.12 -50.26 13.26
N VAL A 38 0.31 -50.48 12.23
CA VAL A 38 -0.14 -49.43 11.31
C VAL A 38 -1.15 -48.53 12.02
N GLN A 39 -2.05 -49.12 12.80
CA GLN A 39 -3.10 -48.39 13.51
C GLN A 39 -2.56 -47.58 14.69
N ARG A 40 -1.55 -48.09 15.43
CA ARG A 40 -0.84 -47.30 16.45
C ARG A 40 -0.03 -46.14 15.87
N ARG A 41 0.58 -46.31 14.69
CA ARG A 41 1.29 -45.21 14.02
C ARG A 41 0.33 -44.17 13.45
N GLY A 42 -0.85 -44.56 12.99
CA GLY A 42 -1.93 -43.64 12.63
C GLY A 42 -2.37 -42.81 13.84
N ALA A 43 -2.72 -43.49 14.95
CA ALA A 43 -3.15 -42.82 16.17
C ALA A 43 -2.10 -41.89 16.78
N LEU A 44 -0.80 -42.23 16.71
CA LEU A 44 0.28 -41.34 17.15
C LEU A 44 0.51 -40.16 16.20
N ARG A 45 0.26 -40.32 14.90
CA ARG A 45 0.34 -39.24 13.91
C ARG A 45 -0.85 -38.28 14.04
N ASP A 46 -2.02 -38.81 14.35
CA ASP A 46 -3.24 -38.03 14.61
C ASP A 46 -3.16 -37.31 15.97
N ALA A 47 -2.57 -37.95 16.99
CA ALA A 47 -2.29 -37.31 18.28
C ALA A 47 -1.19 -36.25 18.19
N CYS A 48 -0.21 -36.40 17.29
CA CYS A 48 0.85 -35.42 17.07
C CYS A 48 0.42 -34.29 16.10
N GLY A 49 -0.62 -34.50 15.29
CA GLY A 49 -1.23 -33.47 14.44
C GLY A 49 -2.13 -32.49 15.21
N ASN A 50 -2.45 -32.80 16.47
CA ASN A 50 -3.32 -31.99 17.34
C ASN A 50 -2.56 -31.18 18.39
N ILE A 51 -1.22 -31.16 18.34
CA ILE A 51 -0.38 -30.32 19.21
C ILE A 51 0.20 -29.21 18.34
N GLY A 52 -0.53 -28.09 18.30
CA GLY A 52 -0.16 -26.89 17.57
C GLY A 52 -1.21 -26.51 16.55
N THR A 53 -2.34 -25.96 17.00
CA THR A 53 -3.05 -24.95 16.21
C THR A 53 -2.05 -23.84 15.91
N VAL A 54 -1.34 -23.96 14.78
CA VAL A 54 -0.70 -22.83 14.14
C VAL A 54 -1.87 -21.93 13.78
N THR A 55 -2.14 -20.94 14.64
CA THR A 55 -3.15 -19.94 14.36
C THR A 55 -2.72 -19.24 13.07
N THR A 56 -3.45 -19.49 11.98
CA THR A 56 -3.14 -18.89 10.69
C THR A 56 -3.51 -17.41 10.77
N ILE A 57 -2.87 -16.55 9.97
CA ILE A 57 -3.23 -15.11 9.95
C ILE A 57 -4.70 -14.90 9.53
N ASP A 58 -5.29 -15.90 8.86
CA ASP A 58 -6.68 -15.92 8.46
C ASP A 58 -7.66 -16.21 9.61
N ASP A 59 -7.17 -16.61 10.79
CA ASP A 59 -8.00 -16.70 11.99
C ASP A 59 -8.62 -15.33 12.24
N GLY A 60 -9.96 -15.28 12.32
CA GLY A 60 -10.71 -14.03 12.30
C GLY A 60 -10.23 -12.98 13.32
N LEU A 61 -9.80 -13.41 14.51
CA LEU A 61 -9.27 -12.50 15.53
C LEU A 61 -7.90 -11.91 15.13
N ILE A 62 -7.01 -12.71 14.55
CA ILE A 62 -5.70 -12.27 14.09
C ILE A 62 -5.85 -11.36 12.87
N ALA A 63 -6.71 -11.74 11.91
CA ALA A 63 -7.03 -10.94 10.74
C ALA A 63 -7.54 -9.54 11.15
N ILE A 64 -8.47 -9.46 12.11
CA ILE A 64 -8.95 -8.19 12.66
C ILE A 64 -7.80 -7.39 13.29
N GLY A 65 -6.95 -8.04 14.08
CA GLY A 65 -5.78 -7.42 14.68
C GLY A 65 -4.83 -6.81 13.64
N VAL A 66 -4.57 -7.53 12.54
CA VAL A 66 -3.75 -7.05 11.42
C VAL A 66 -4.37 -5.85 10.73
N VAL A 67 -5.69 -5.87 10.47
CA VAL A 67 -6.40 -4.76 9.84
C VAL A 67 -6.38 -3.51 10.72
N VAL A 68 -6.61 -3.67 12.04
CA VAL A 68 -6.51 -2.56 13.01
C VAL A 68 -5.08 -2.02 13.07
N ALA A 69 -4.07 -2.89 13.14
CA ALA A 69 -2.68 -2.47 13.12
C ALA A 69 -2.32 -1.69 11.85
N ALA A 70 -2.81 -2.13 10.68
CA ALA A 70 -2.62 -1.42 9.42
C ALA A 70 -3.28 -0.03 9.41
N TYR A 71 -4.48 0.10 9.97
CA TYR A 71 -5.14 1.40 10.15
C TYR A 71 -4.33 2.35 11.05
N LEU A 72 -3.88 1.85 12.21
CA LEU A 72 -3.07 2.62 13.15
C LEU A 72 -1.71 3.02 12.56
N TRP A 73 -1.08 2.13 11.78
CA TRP A 73 0.17 2.41 11.07
C TRP A 73 -0.01 3.46 9.97
N GLY A 74 -1.02 3.30 9.12
CA GLY A 74 -1.36 4.27 8.07
C GLY A 74 -1.66 5.65 8.65
N GLY A 75 -2.29 5.69 9.83
CA GLY A 75 -2.66 6.91 10.53
C GLY A 75 -1.51 7.73 11.10
N ILE A 76 -0.29 7.21 11.21
CA ILE A 76 0.85 7.95 11.77
C ILE A 76 1.04 9.27 10.99
N PRO A 77 0.95 10.45 11.61
CA PRO A 77 0.85 11.72 10.89
C PRO A 77 2.24 12.25 10.47
N THR A 78 2.83 11.62 9.45
CA THR A 78 4.21 11.83 8.97
C THR A 78 4.53 13.29 8.64
N ALA A 79 3.67 13.97 7.89
CA ALA A 79 3.90 15.38 7.55
C ALA A 79 3.81 16.31 8.77
N TYR A 80 2.91 16.02 9.71
CA TYR A 80 2.79 16.76 10.96
C TYR A 80 4.04 16.57 11.83
N LEU A 81 4.49 15.33 12.01
CA LEU A 81 5.71 15.01 12.75
C LEU A 81 6.93 15.67 12.12
N ALA A 82 7.08 15.56 10.80
CA ALA A 82 8.18 16.19 10.08
C ALA A 82 8.15 17.72 10.21
N ALA A 83 6.99 18.36 10.12
CA ALA A 83 6.86 19.81 10.29
C ALA A 83 7.26 20.26 11.70
N ARG A 84 6.81 19.54 12.74
CA ARG A 84 7.15 19.84 14.13
C ARG A 84 8.64 19.67 14.40
N ILE A 85 9.28 18.64 13.84
CA ILE A 85 10.71 18.37 14.05
C ILE A 85 11.61 19.33 13.25
N VAL A 86 11.28 19.57 11.97
CA VAL A 86 12.16 20.32 11.06
C VAL A 86 11.97 21.84 11.20
N ALA A 87 10.75 22.29 11.45
CA ALA A 87 10.40 23.71 11.43
C ALA A 87 9.71 24.21 12.71
N GLY A 88 9.39 23.34 13.67
CA GLY A 88 8.70 23.73 14.92
C GLY A 88 7.22 24.11 14.74
N ILE A 89 6.68 24.05 13.52
CA ILE A 89 5.34 24.54 13.20
C ILE A 89 4.27 23.44 13.25
N ASP A 90 3.02 23.82 13.53
CA ASP A 90 1.86 23.00 13.22
C ASP A 90 1.44 23.20 11.76
N ILE A 91 1.78 22.25 10.88
CA ILE A 91 1.46 22.31 9.44
C ILE A 91 -0.04 22.40 9.14
N ARG A 92 -0.92 22.09 10.09
CA ARG A 92 -2.39 22.22 9.92
C ARG A 92 -2.84 23.67 9.87
N SER A 93 -2.03 24.59 10.42
CA SER A 93 -2.31 26.02 10.42
C SER A 93 -1.78 26.74 9.17
N TYR A 94 -1.09 26.03 8.27
CA TYR A 94 -0.45 26.61 7.09
C TYR A 94 -1.01 26.04 5.78
N GLY A 95 -1.19 26.94 4.81
CA GLY A 95 -1.67 26.65 3.47
C GLY A 95 -2.97 25.86 3.45
N SER A 96 -2.91 24.68 2.84
CA SER A 96 -4.10 23.82 2.72
C SER A 96 -4.57 23.21 4.04
N GLY A 97 -3.80 23.35 5.12
CA GLY A 97 -4.04 22.71 6.42
C GLY A 97 -3.92 21.19 6.40
N ASN A 98 -3.52 20.63 5.25
CA ASN A 98 -3.45 19.20 5.05
C ASN A 98 -2.11 18.63 5.51
N VAL A 99 -2.14 17.47 6.19
CA VAL A 99 -0.96 16.76 6.72
C VAL A 99 -0.41 15.76 5.71
N GLY A 100 -0.26 16.19 4.45
CA GLY A 100 0.28 15.37 3.36
C GLY A 100 1.47 16.01 2.67
N ALA A 101 2.11 15.22 1.79
CA ALA A 101 3.29 15.62 1.03
C ALA A 101 3.13 16.93 0.23
N SER A 102 1.96 17.18 -0.35
CA SER A 102 1.70 18.38 -1.15
C SER A 102 1.77 19.67 -0.33
N ASN A 103 1.24 19.67 0.89
CA ASN A 103 1.34 20.84 1.78
C ASN A 103 2.78 20.97 2.30
N ALA A 104 3.40 19.85 2.68
CA ALA A 104 4.79 19.83 3.12
C ALA A 104 5.76 20.32 2.04
N LEU A 105 5.49 20.07 0.76
CA LEU A 105 6.29 20.59 -0.36
C LEU A 105 6.30 22.13 -0.38
N VAL A 106 5.15 22.75 -0.09
CA VAL A 106 5.02 24.21 -0.06
C VAL A 106 5.61 24.78 1.24
N GLN A 107 5.30 24.18 2.39
CA GLN A 107 5.62 24.75 3.70
C GLN A 107 7.01 24.37 4.24
N LEU A 108 7.51 23.18 3.90
CA LEU A 108 8.82 22.66 4.34
C LEU A 108 9.83 22.54 3.19
N GLY A 109 9.40 22.85 1.97
CA GLY A 109 10.21 22.78 0.76
C GLY A 109 10.22 21.42 0.06
N ALA A 110 10.76 21.41 -1.16
CA ALA A 110 10.69 20.26 -2.07
C ALA A 110 11.31 18.98 -1.51
N LYS A 111 12.46 19.09 -0.83
CA LYS A 111 13.15 17.92 -0.24
C LYS A 111 12.26 17.21 0.78
N ALA A 112 11.69 17.96 1.72
CA ALA A 112 10.82 17.42 2.76
C ALA A 112 9.52 16.87 2.15
N GLY A 113 8.87 17.62 1.26
CA GLY A 113 7.65 17.17 0.59
C GLY A 113 7.82 15.86 -0.18
N VAL A 114 8.90 15.73 -0.95
CA VAL A 114 9.20 14.49 -1.70
C VAL A 114 9.52 13.35 -0.74
N ALA A 115 10.34 13.58 0.29
CA ALA A 115 10.68 12.55 1.28
C ALA A 115 9.43 12.02 2.01
N ILE A 116 8.54 12.90 2.44
CA ILE A 116 7.26 12.52 3.08
C ILE A 116 6.38 11.74 2.11
N GLY A 117 6.26 12.20 0.85
CA GLY A 117 5.47 11.51 -0.17
C GLY A 117 5.99 10.11 -0.47
N LEU A 118 7.31 9.93 -0.55
CA LEU A 118 7.94 8.61 -0.71
C LEU A 118 7.77 7.74 0.53
N PHE A 119 7.88 8.31 1.73
CA PHE A 119 7.64 7.57 2.96
C PHE A 119 6.18 7.10 3.05
N ASP A 120 5.21 7.95 2.71
CA ASP A 120 3.81 7.54 2.70
C ASP A 120 3.53 6.46 1.63
N LEU A 121 4.15 6.58 0.45
CA LEU A 121 4.03 5.59 -0.61
C LEU A 121 4.65 4.24 -0.22
N ILE A 122 5.91 4.25 0.21
CA ILE A 122 6.66 3.02 0.49
C ILE A 122 6.31 2.49 1.87
N GLY A 123 6.46 3.31 2.91
CA GLY A 123 6.33 2.91 4.30
C GLY A 123 4.90 2.59 4.73
N LYS A 124 3.89 3.26 4.16
CA LYS A 124 2.48 3.02 4.53
C LYS A 124 1.67 2.34 3.45
N GLY A 125 2.01 2.52 2.18
CA GLY A 125 1.33 1.86 1.08
C GLY A 125 1.91 0.48 0.77
N ILE A 126 3.20 0.43 0.41
CA ILE A 126 3.84 -0.81 -0.04
C ILE A 126 4.14 -1.77 1.11
N LEU A 127 4.86 -1.27 2.13
CA LEU A 127 5.46 -2.10 3.17
C LEU A 127 4.41 -2.92 3.94
N PRO A 128 3.25 -2.38 4.39
CA PRO A 128 2.28 -3.18 5.12
C PRO A 128 1.73 -4.33 4.29
N VAL A 129 1.46 -4.12 3.00
CA VAL A 129 0.96 -5.16 2.09
C VAL A 129 2.00 -6.28 1.92
N LEU A 130 3.27 -5.91 1.71
CA LEU A 130 4.35 -6.90 1.57
C LEU A 130 4.58 -7.70 2.85
N LEU A 131 4.52 -7.05 4.02
CA LEU A 131 4.66 -7.73 5.31
C LEU A 131 3.52 -8.72 5.53
N ILE A 132 2.27 -8.32 5.29
CA ILE A 132 1.10 -9.19 5.48
C ILE A 132 1.13 -10.37 4.51
N ARG A 133 1.56 -10.13 3.25
CA ARG A 133 1.79 -11.19 2.27
C ARG A 133 2.89 -12.16 2.70
N ALA A 134 3.98 -11.66 3.30
CA ALA A 134 5.06 -12.51 3.80
C ALA A 134 4.63 -13.38 4.99
N LEU A 135 3.53 -13.02 5.67
CA LEU A 135 2.89 -13.83 6.71
C LEU A 135 1.86 -14.83 6.15
N ASP A 136 1.83 -15.04 4.83
CA ASP A 136 0.94 -15.98 4.12
C ASP A 136 -0.56 -15.73 4.36
N ALA A 137 -0.92 -14.47 4.62
CA ALA A 137 -2.32 -14.09 4.78
C ALA A 137 -3.08 -14.16 3.46
N SER A 138 -4.35 -14.56 3.50
CA SER A 138 -5.22 -14.57 2.32
C SER A 138 -5.30 -13.21 1.63
N LEU A 139 -5.64 -13.23 0.34
CA LEU A 139 -5.80 -12.01 -0.47
C LEU A 139 -6.83 -11.05 0.17
N ALA A 140 -7.89 -11.58 0.78
CA ALA A 140 -8.90 -10.79 1.47
C ALA A 140 -8.31 -9.98 2.64
N VAL A 141 -7.47 -10.60 3.47
CA VAL A 141 -6.80 -9.93 4.60
C VAL A 141 -5.80 -8.88 4.09
N GLN A 142 -5.03 -9.19 3.04
CA GLN A 142 -4.13 -8.23 2.41
C GLN A 142 -4.89 -6.99 1.89
N VAL A 143 -6.01 -7.18 1.21
CA VAL A 143 -6.87 -6.11 0.68
C VAL A 143 -7.48 -5.29 1.82
N ALA A 144 -8.04 -5.94 2.84
CA ALA A 144 -8.64 -5.26 3.98
C ALA A 144 -7.62 -4.39 4.73
N ALA A 145 -6.41 -4.90 4.97
CA ALA A 145 -5.35 -4.16 5.63
C ALA A 145 -4.82 -3.00 4.76
N ALA A 146 -4.73 -3.18 3.44
CA ALA A 146 -4.34 -2.11 2.52
C ALA A 146 -5.35 -0.94 2.55
N LEU A 147 -6.65 -1.26 2.50
CA LEU A 147 -7.73 -0.27 2.62
C LEU A 147 -7.70 0.42 3.97
N ALA A 148 -7.45 -0.33 5.05
CA ALA A 148 -7.32 0.20 6.39
C ALA A 148 -6.13 1.18 6.50
N ALA A 149 -4.97 0.88 5.90
CA ALA A 149 -3.83 1.79 5.88
C ALA A 149 -4.14 3.11 5.14
N VAL A 150 -4.84 3.06 4.00
CA VAL A 150 -5.29 4.26 3.27
C VAL A 150 -6.30 5.05 4.11
N ALA A 151 -7.28 4.38 4.71
CA ALA A 151 -8.28 5.01 5.57
C ALA A 151 -7.64 5.65 6.81
N GLY A 152 -6.67 4.98 7.44
CA GLY A 152 -5.92 5.50 8.58
C GLY A 152 -5.18 6.78 8.25
N HIS A 153 -4.50 6.82 7.10
CA HIS A 153 -3.83 8.04 6.64
C HIS A 153 -4.82 9.19 6.40
N ASN A 154 -6.02 8.88 5.90
CA ASN A 154 -7.04 9.87 5.57
C ASN A 154 -7.76 10.42 6.81
N TRP A 155 -8.05 9.56 7.78
CA TRP A 155 -8.71 9.88 9.03
C TRP A 155 -7.86 9.29 10.16
N SER A 156 -6.82 10.03 10.54
CA SER A 156 -5.87 9.58 11.54
C SER A 156 -6.49 9.65 12.95
N PRO A 157 -6.43 8.57 13.74
CA PRO A 157 -6.88 8.62 15.14
C PRO A 157 -6.03 9.57 15.99
N TYR A 158 -4.76 9.81 15.59
CA TYR A 158 -3.85 10.71 16.30
C TYR A 158 -4.13 12.20 16.02
N LEU A 159 -4.92 12.50 14.98
CA LEU A 159 -5.28 13.86 14.59
C LEU A 159 -6.79 14.10 14.63
N ARG A 160 -7.49 13.48 15.59
CA ARG A 160 -8.95 13.64 15.76
C ARG A 160 -9.73 13.32 14.46
N PHE A 161 -9.32 12.24 13.78
CA PHE A 161 -9.87 11.82 12.49
C PHE A 161 -9.77 12.87 11.37
N THR A 162 -8.76 13.74 11.44
CA THR A 162 -8.25 14.49 10.28
C THR A 162 -7.01 13.80 9.72
N GLY A 163 -6.52 14.18 8.55
CA GLY A 163 -5.44 13.42 7.91
C GLY A 163 -5.12 13.89 6.51
N GLY A 164 -4.26 13.13 5.82
CA GLY A 164 -3.83 13.39 4.46
C GLY A 164 -4.90 13.05 3.41
N ARG A 165 -4.66 13.35 2.13
CA ARG A 165 -5.59 12.90 1.06
C ARG A 165 -5.47 11.41 0.71
N GLY A 166 -4.38 10.73 1.10
CA GLY A 166 -4.18 9.30 0.82
C GLY A 166 -3.66 8.95 -0.56
N VAL A 167 -3.40 9.93 -1.44
CA VAL A 167 -2.96 9.67 -2.82
C VAL A 167 -1.63 8.90 -2.86
N SER A 168 -0.64 9.30 -2.04
CA SER A 168 0.66 8.60 -1.98
C SER A 168 0.53 7.18 -1.43
N VAL A 169 -0.25 6.99 -0.35
CA VAL A 169 -0.48 5.68 0.27
C VAL A 169 -1.21 4.75 -0.71
N ALA A 170 -2.27 5.25 -1.37
CA ALA A 170 -2.98 4.51 -2.41
C ALA A 170 -2.07 4.15 -3.59
N GLY A 171 -1.20 5.07 -4.03
CA GLY A 171 -0.17 4.78 -5.02
C GLY A 171 0.74 3.62 -4.61
N GLY A 172 1.16 3.58 -3.34
CA GLY A 172 1.93 2.46 -2.80
C GLY A 172 1.16 1.14 -2.79
N VAL A 173 -0.11 1.16 -2.40
CA VAL A 173 -0.99 -0.03 -2.45
C VAL A 173 -1.12 -0.55 -3.88
N ILE A 174 -1.38 0.33 -4.86
CA ILE A 174 -1.48 -0.01 -6.29
C ILE A 174 -0.20 -0.71 -6.76
N LEU A 175 0.98 -0.20 -6.38
CA LEU A 175 2.26 -0.81 -6.72
C LEU A 175 2.48 -2.17 -6.02
N ALA A 176 2.08 -2.31 -4.76
CA ALA A 176 2.24 -3.54 -3.99
C ALA A 176 1.38 -4.71 -4.49
N PHE A 177 0.25 -4.40 -5.15
CA PHE A 177 -0.60 -5.37 -5.85
C PHE A 177 -0.26 -5.51 -7.34
N ALA A 178 0.87 -4.96 -7.80
CA ALA A 178 1.32 -5.04 -9.18
C ALA A 178 0.27 -4.51 -10.20
N LEU A 179 -0.46 -3.47 -9.84
CA LEU A 179 -1.45 -2.82 -10.71
C LEU A 179 -0.76 -1.85 -11.69
N TRP A 180 0.17 -2.37 -12.51
CA TRP A 180 1.06 -1.57 -13.34
C TRP A 180 0.35 -0.73 -14.40
N HIS A 181 -0.69 -1.28 -15.04
CA HIS A 181 -1.47 -0.58 -16.06
C HIS A 181 -2.24 0.59 -15.45
N GLU A 182 -2.88 0.34 -14.31
CA GLU A 182 -3.63 1.33 -13.54
C GLU A 182 -2.68 2.42 -13.02
N ALA A 183 -1.53 2.04 -12.46
CA ALA A 183 -0.50 2.98 -12.02
C ALA A 183 0.00 3.87 -13.17
N ALA A 184 0.24 3.30 -14.35
CA ALA A 184 0.68 4.05 -15.52
C ALA A 184 -0.39 5.07 -15.96
N ILE A 185 -1.65 4.63 -16.07
CA ILE A 185 -2.77 5.51 -16.44
C ILE A 185 -2.95 6.63 -15.42
N SER A 186 -3.00 6.31 -14.12
CA SER A 186 -3.11 7.33 -13.06
C SER A 186 -1.94 8.32 -13.10
N THR A 187 -0.73 7.85 -13.34
CA THR A 187 0.47 8.72 -13.45
C THR A 187 0.37 9.65 -14.65
N ILE A 188 -0.02 9.14 -15.82
CA ILE A 188 -0.22 9.96 -17.03
C ILE A 188 -1.28 11.05 -16.78
N LEU A 189 -2.42 10.68 -16.20
CA LEU A 189 -3.49 11.62 -15.88
C LEU A 189 -3.00 12.71 -14.92
N ILE A 190 -2.39 12.35 -13.80
CA ILE A 190 -2.00 13.31 -12.76
C ILE A 190 -0.80 14.17 -13.20
N VAL A 191 0.25 13.55 -13.74
CA VAL A 191 1.51 14.24 -14.06
C VAL A 191 1.43 14.89 -15.43
N ALA A 192 1.20 14.12 -16.50
CA ALA A 192 1.27 14.65 -17.85
C ALA A 192 0.12 15.62 -18.14
N LEU A 193 -1.12 15.22 -17.83
CA LEU A 193 -2.26 16.12 -18.04
C LEU A 193 -2.36 17.15 -16.92
N GLY A 194 -2.50 16.73 -15.67
CA GLY A 194 -2.72 17.65 -14.55
C GLY A 194 -1.58 18.64 -14.33
N ARG A 195 -0.36 18.15 -14.11
CA ARG A 195 0.76 19.02 -13.73
C ARG A 195 1.40 19.75 -14.91
N LEU A 196 1.60 19.08 -16.05
CA LEU A 196 2.34 19.64 -17.20
C LEU A 196 1.43 20.39 -18.17
N ALA A 197 0.27 19.84 -18.55
CA ALA A 197 -0.62 20.50 -19.51
C ALA A 197 -1.52 21.57 -18.87
N PHE A 198 -2.17 21.25 -17.75
CA PHE A 198 -3.21 22.12 -17.16
C PHE A 198 -2.78 22.91 -15.91
N LYS A 199 -1.60 22.62 -15.36
CA LYS A 199 -1.04 23.25 -14.13
C LYS A 199 -1.95 23.13 -12.89
N ASP A 200 -2.93 22.23 -12.91
CA ASP A 200 -3.82 21.90 -11.80
C ASP A 200 -3.98 20.39 -11.71
N THR A 201 -3.68 19.82 -10.54
CA THR A 201 -3.73 18.37 -10.32
C THR A 201 -5.05 17.90 -9.74
N GLY A 202 -5.92 18.77 -9.22
CA GLY A 202 -7.12 18.38 -8.49
C GLY A 202 -8.09 17.56 -9.36
N LEU A 203 -8.48 18.11 -10.52
CA LEU A 203 -9.41 17.45 -11.43
C LEU A 203 -8.83 16.14 -11.97
N PHE A 204 -7.56 16.15 -12.38
CA PHE A 204 -6.92 14.96 -12.93
C PHE A 204 -6.67 13.86 -11.90
N THR A 205 -6.52 14.23 -10.63
CA THR A 205 -6.50 13.25 -9.54
C THR A 205 -7.89 12.63 -9.34
N LEU A 206 -8.99 13.39 -9.53
CA LEU A 206 -10.35 12.80 -9.53
C LEU A 206 -10.50 11.78 -10.67
N ILE A 207 -10.12 12.18 -11.87
CA ILE A 207 -10.21 11.34 -13.06
C ILE A 207 -9.37 10.08 -12.86
N ALA A 208 -8.16 10.19 -12.30
CA ALA A 208 -7.31 9.06 -11.99
C ALA A 208 -7.91 8.12 -10.93
N MET A 209 -8.57 8.66 -9.89
CA MET A 209 -9.28 7.87 -8.87
C MET A 209 -10.42 7.05 -9.49
N VAL A 210 -11.19 7.66 -10.40
CA VAL A 210 -12.29 6.97 -11.10
C VAL A 210 -11.77 5.99 -12.14
N ALA A 211 -10.69 6.33 -12.84
CA ALA A 211 -10.06 5.46 -13.84
C ALA A 211 -9.53 4.17 -13.20
N LEU A 212 -9.05 4.20 -11.96
CA LEU A 212 -8.49 3.05 -11.26
C LEU A 212 -9.42 1.81 -11.26
N PRO A 213 -10.65 1.84 -10.70
CA PRO A 213 -11.57 0.70 -10.77
C PRO A 213 -12.08 0.41 -12.18
N VAL A 214 -12.27 1.43 -13.02
CA VAL A 214 -12.74 1.24 -14.40
C VAL A 214 -11.72 0.44 -15.20
N THR A 215 -10.44 0.79 -15.12
CA THR A 215 -9.35 0.06 -15.75
C THR A 215 -9.21 -1.34 -15.16
N ALA A 216 -9.22 -1.50 -13.83
CA ALA A 216 -9.10 -2.81 -13.19
C ALA A 216 -10.21 -3.77 -13.64
N PHE A 217 -11.46 -3.30 -13.65
CA PHE A 217 -12.60 -4.06 -14.16
C PHE A 217 -12.46 -4.40 -15.65
N SER A 218 -12.10 -3.41 -16.47
CA SER A 218 -12.03 -3.59 -17.93
C SER A 218 -10.93 -4.58 -18.33
N LEU A 219 -9.76 -4.52 -17.69
CA LEU A 219 -8.65 -5.44 -17.97
C LEU A 219 -8.98 -6.88 -17.56
N GLY A 220 -9.69 -7.06 -16.44
CA GLY A 220 -10.21 -8.36 -16.01
C GLY A 220 -11.27 -8.90 -16.95
N ALA A 221 -12.29 -8.10 -17.28
CA ALA A 221 -13.38 -8.49 -18.17
C ALA A 221 -12.90 -8.83 -19.59
N LEU A 222 -11.86 -8.14 -20.08
CA LEU A 222 -11.24 -8.42 -21.38
C LEU A 222 -10.17 -9.51 -21.34
N SER A 223 -9.91 -10.13 -20.18
CA SER A 223 -8.86 -11.14 -19.98
C SER A 223 -7.46 -10.67 -20.41
N ILE A 224 -7.19 -9.36 -20.34
CA ILE A 224 -5.88 -8.77 -20.64
C ILE A 224 -4.94 -8.92 -19.44
N ALA A 225 -5.46 -8.83 -18.22
CA ALA A 225 -4.73 -9.06 -16.99
C ALA A 225 -5.61 -9.80 -15.99
N ASP A 226 -5.02 -10.69 -15.19
CA ASP A 226 -5.75 -11.37 -14.13
C ASP A 226 -6.10 -10.37 -13.01
N ARG A 227 -7.40 -10.20 -12.81
CA ARG A 227 -8.00 -9.22 -11.89
C ARG A 227 -9.13 -9.92 -11.14
N PRO A 228 -8.79 -10.67 -10.07
CA PRO A 228 -9.81 -11.31 -9.27
C PRO A 228 -10.70 -10.24 -8.59
N LEU A 229 -11.89 -10.65 -8.15
CA LEU A 229 -12.91 -9.74 -7.63
C LEU A 229 -12.36 -8.85 -6.51
N GLU A 230 -11.51 -9.39 -5.65
CA GLU A 230 -10.87 -8.69 -4.54
C GLU A 230 -10.04 -7.47 -5.00
N ILE A 231 -9.39 -7.56 -6.16
CA ILE A 231 -8.59 -6.46 -6.73
C ILE A 231 -9.49 -5.39 -7.36
N VAL A 232 -10.58 -5.80 -8.00
CA VAL A 232 -11.59 -4.85 -8.51
C VAL A 232 -12.30 -4.13 -7.35
N LEU A 233 -12.60 -4.84 -6.27
CA LEU A 233 -13.14 -4.25 -5.05
C LEU A 233 -12.13 -3.35 -4.35
N LEU A 234 -10.85 -3.75 -4.25
CA LEU A 234 -9.77 -2.92 -3.71
C LEU A 234 -9.71 -1.58 -4.45
N SER A 235 -9.65 -1.59 -5.78
CA SER A 235 -9.59 -0.38 -6.60
C SER A 235 -10.84 0.50 -6.45
N ALA A 236 -12.02 -0.09 -6.40
CA ALA A 236 -13.28 0.64 -6.19
C ALA A 236 -13.36 1.27 -4.79
N LEU A 237 -12.92 0.55 -3.76
CA LEU A 237 -12.93 1.03 -2.38
C LEU A 237 -11.83 2.08 -2.13
N ILE A 238 -10.66 1.98 -2.77
CA ILE A 238 -9.67 3.07 -2.78
C ILE A 238 -10.31 4.33 -3.38
N CYS A 239 -10.94 4.22 -4.56
CA CYS A 239 -11.65 5.35 -5.17
C CYS A 239 -12.68 5.96 -4.20
N ALA A 240 -13.53 5.13 -3.58
CA ALA A 240 -14.54 5.57 -2.63
C ALA A 240 -13.94 6.27 -1.40
N ILE A 241 -12.88 5.71 -0.81
CA ILE A 241 -12.16 6.31 0.35
C ILE A 241 -11.58 7.67 -0.02
N LEU A 242 -10.94 7.78 -1.19
CA LEU A 242 -10.31 9.02 -1.64
C LEU A 242 -11.34 10.10 -1.97
N VAL A 243 -12.46 9.73 -2.62
CA VAL A 243 -13.59 10.63 -2.87
C VAL A 243 -14.25 11.07 -1.56
N ALA A 244 -14.46 10.16 -0.61
CA ALA A 244 -15.00 10.49 0.70
C ALA A 244 -14.07 11.45 1.46
N LYS A 245 -12.75 11.22 1.44
CA LYS A 245 -11.78 12.14 2.04
C LYS A 245 -11.77 13.50 1.35
N ARG A 246 -12.04 13.54 0.05
CA ARG A 246 -12.15 14.77 -0.71
C ARG A 246 -13.34 15.63 -0.25
N LEU A 247 -14.51 15.00 -0.12
CA LEU A 247 -15.75 15.66 0.33
C LEU A 247 -15.72 16.08 1.81
N THR A 248 -15.13 15.25 2.67
CA THR A 248 -15.04 15.53 4.12
C THR A 248 -13.92 16.52 4.46
N ALA A 249 -12.90 16.64 3.61
CA ALA A 249 -11.70 17.44 3.88
C ALA A 249 -11.13 17.16 5.27
N ASN A 250 -10.88 18.18 6.09
CA ASN A 250 -10.47 18.04 7.49
C ASN A 250 -11.56 18.56 8.45
N TRP A 251 -12.83 18.34 8.10
CA TRP A 251 -14.00 18.84 8.85
C TRP A 251 -14.11 20.37 8.89
N GLU A 252 -13.39 21.08 8.02
CA GLU A 252 -13.54 22.52 7.82
C GLU A 252 -14.99 22.80 7.41
N ARG A 253 -15.66 23.68 8.17
CA ARG A 253 -17.04 24.07 7.87
C ARG A 253 -17.03 25.15 6.79
N PRO A 254 -17.98 25.09 5.83
CA PRO A 254 -18.21 26.22 4.92
C PRO A 254 -18.43 27.50 5.72
N THR A 255 -17.82 28.61 5.28
CA THR A 255 -18.02 29.91 5.91
C THR A 255 -19.40 30.45 5.57
N ALA A 256 -19.94 31.37 6.38
CA ALA A 256 -21.25 31.99 6.09
C ALA A 256 -21.30 32.69 4.71
N GLU A 257 -20.13 33.11 4.21
CA GLU A 257 -19.96 33.76 2.92
C GLU A 257 -19.89 32.78 1.73
N GLN A 258 -19.65 31.49 1.98
CA GLN A 258 -19.57 30.46 0.93
C GLN A 258 -20.65 29.38 1.10
N PRO A 259 -21.57 29.23 0.13
CA PRO A 259 -22.62 28.23 0.22
C PRO A 259 -22.05 26.81 0.21
N VAL A 260 -22.67 25.91 0.99
CA VAL A 260 -22.24 24.52 1.18
C VAL A 260 -22.03 23.79 -0.16
N ILE A 261 -22.93 23.99 -1.13
CA ILE A 261 -22.86 23.36 -2.45
C ILE A 261 -21.60 23.78 -3.20
N GLU A 262 -21.22 25.06 -3.13
CA GLU A 262 -20.03 25.56 -3.78
C GLU A 262 -18.76 24.99 -3.15
N THR A 263 -18.71 24.88 -1.82
CA THR A 263 -17.60 24.21 -1.13
C THR A 263 -17.50 22.74 -1.53
N LEU A 264 -18.63 22.02 -1.62
CA LEU A 264 -18.64 20.62 -2.04
C LEU A 264 -18.17 20.44 -3.49
N LEU A 265 -18.59 21.33 -4.39
CA LEU A 265 -18.11 21.37 -5.78
C LEU A 265 -16.60 21.67 -5.85
N CYS A 266 -16.13 22.61 -5.02
CA CYS A 266 -14.71 22.93 -4.94
C CYS A 266 -13.89 21.73 -4.45
N ARG A 267 -14.39 21.06 -3.42
CA ARG A 267 -13.79 19.85 -2.87
C ARG A 267 -13.70 18.77 -3.93
N ILE A 268 -14.82 18.39 -4.55
CA ILE A 268 -14.84 17.27 -5.50
C ILE A 268 -14.04 17.55 -6.77
N LEU A 269 -14.10 18.75 -7.35
CA LEU A 269 -13.45 19.04 -8.63
C LEU A 269 -11.99 19.47 -8.47
N TRP A 270 -11.66 20.26 -7.45
CA TRP A 270 -10.34 20.90 -7.31
C TRP A 270 -9.56 20.52 -6.03
N ASP A 271 -10.14 19.68 -5.17
CA ASP A 271 -9.50 19.15 -3.95
C ASP A 271 -9.18 20.24 -2.91
N ARG A 272 -10.00 21.29 -2.88
CA ARG A 272 -9.82 22.49 -2.05
C ARG A 272 -11.18 23.06 -1.66
N ASP A 273 -11.24 23.87 -0.61
CA ASP A 273 -12.55 24.37 -0.14
C ASP A 273 -12.94 25.69 -0.81
N VAL A 274 -12.00 26.38 -1.45
CA VAL A 274 -12.20 27.67 -2.12
C VAL A 274 -11.81 27.60 -3.61
N ARG A 275 -12.42 28.42 -4.47
CA ARG A 275 -12.12 28.42 -5.91
C ARG A 275 -10.67 28.77 -6.24
N HIS A 276 -10.17 29.86 -5.66
CA HIS A 276 -8.85 30.38 -5.98
C HIS A 276 -7.74 29.59 -5.28
N ARG A 277 -6.77 29.08 -6.05
CA ARG A 277 -5.69 28.24 -5.53
C ARG A 277 -4.78 28.97 -4.53
N GLN A 278 -4.42 30.22 -4.83
CA GLN A 278 -3.44 30.98 -4.05
C GLN A 278 -3.93 31.23 -2.62
N SER A 279 -5.17 31.70 -2.46
CA SER A 279 -5.77 31.90 -1.14
C SER A 279 -5.85 30.62 -0.32
N TRP A 280 -5.94 29.46 -0.97
CA TRP A 280 -5.88 28.17 -0.31
C TRP A 280 -4.47 27.77 0.11
N THR A 281 -3.45 27.99 -0.73
CA THR A 281 -2.07 27.53 -0.48
C THR A 281 -1.24 28.48 0.38
N GLU A 282 -1.60 29.76 0.42
CA GLU A 282 -0.86 30.83 1.10
C GLU A 282 -1.49 31.21 2.45
N ARG A 283 -2.46 30.44 2.94
CA ARG A 283 -3.07 30.64 4.25
C ARG A 283 -2.01 30.62 5.35
N MET A 284 -2.04 31.63 6.21
CA MET A 284 -1.20 31.76 7.39
C MET A 284 -2.04 31.52 8.66
N PRO A 285 -1.42 31.15 9.79
CA PRO A 285 -2.11 31.06 11.07
C PRO A 285 -2.79 32.38 11.43
N SER A 286 -4.02 32.33 11.93
CA SER A 286 -4.67 33.50 12.53
C SER A 286 -3.91 33.92 13.80
N ALA A 287 -3.83 35.22 14.08
CA ALA A 287 -3.12 35.75 15.25
C ALA A 287 -3.57 35.10 16.58
N ASP A 288 -4.82 34.62 16.66
CA ASP A 288 -5.38 33.97 17.86
C ASP A 288 -4.93 32.50 18.05
N ALA A 289 -4.19 31.91 17.10
CA ALA A 289 -3.79 30.50 17.16
C ALA A 289 -2.45 30.25 17.88
N SER A 290 -1.68 31.31 18.20
CA SER A 290 -0.36 31.17 18.83
C SER A 290 -0.40 30.86 20.34
N ASP A 291 -1.54 31.03 21.01
CA ASP A 291 -1.60 30.99 22.47
C ASP A 291 -1.96 29.62 23.08
N ASN A 292 -2.43 28.66 22.29
CA ASN A 292 -3.02 27.43 22.84
C ASN A 292 -2.08 26.22 22.99
N ASP A 293 -0.81 26.32 22.59
CA ASP A 293 0.13 25.19 22.58
C ASP A 293 1.42 25.44 23.37
N THR A 294 1.52 26.55 24.11
CA THR A 294 2.62 26.75 25.06
C THR A 294 2.25 26.06 26.37
N PRO A 295 2.98 25.03 26.84
CA PRO A 295 2.77 24.56 28.20
C PRO A 295 3.04 25.73 29.12
N ALA A 296 2.04 26.11 29.92
CA ALA A 296 2.16 27.15 30.92
C ALA A 296 3.43 26.88 31.73
N ALA A 297 4.45 27.72 31.54
CA ALA A 297 5.56 27.77 32.46
C ALA A 297 4.96 28.24 33.78
N ASP A 298 4.89 27.31 34.73
CA ASP A 298 4.42 27.53 36.09
C ASP A 298 5.29 28.62 36.73
N THR A 299 4.81 29.86 36.73
CA THR A 299 5.41 30.95 37.49
C THR A 299 4.80 30.96 38.87
N SER A 300 5.28 30.09 39.75
CA SER A 300 5.27 30.37 41.18
C SER A 300 6.44 29.65 41.85
N GLU A 301 7.06 30.34 42.83
CA GLU A 301 8.13 29.85 43.73
C GLU A 301 9.59 30.20 43.38
N ALA A 302 9.90 31.51 43.39
CA ALA A 302 11.21 32.03 43.81
C ALA A 302 11.11 33.53 44.15
N ALA A 303 10.27 33.87 45.12
CA ALA A 303 10.26 35.18 45.76
C ALA A 303 10.00 35.03 47.27
N ASP A 304 10.80 34.18 47.92
CA ASP A 304 11.07 34.31 49.36
C ASP A 304 12.32 33.47 49.72
N ARG A 305 13.48 34.14 49.80
CA ARG A 305 14.67 33.79 50.60
C ARG A 305 15.80 34.79 50.33
#